data_AF-A0A1S3R2Y3-F1
#
_entry.id   AF-A0A1S3R2Y3-F1
#
_cell.length_a   1.000
_cell.length_b   1.000
_cell.length_c   1.000
_cell.angle_alpha   90.00
_cell.angle_beta   90.00
_cell.angle_gamma   90.00
#
_symmetry.space_group_name_H-M   'P 1'
#
loop_
_entity.id
_entity.type
_entity.pdbx_description
1 polymer ?
#
loop_
_entity_poly.entity_id
_entity_poly.type
_entity_poly.pdbx_seq_one_letter_code
_entity_poly.pdbx_strand_id
1 'polypeptide(L)'
;MLHAPGAPGRAEEADIHQREVYHRTLVSWLGDSPQAQLGVHRLVELGLVSGKRAGDWYGPAVVAHILRKAVEEATDPGLSGITAYVSQDCTGMTDEPPLGPGSGHLIRRNTV
;
A
#
# COMPACT_ATOMS: atom_id res chain seq x y z
N MET A 1 30.36 -33.23 -25.32
CA MET A 1 30.72 -31.80 -25.20
C MET A 1 29.56 -31.13 -24.48
N LEU A 2 29.72 -30.87 -23.18
CA LEU A 2 28.65 -30.38 -22.31
C LEU A 2 28.36 -28.91 -22.64
N HIS A 3 27.11 -28.60 -22.96
CA HIS A 3 26.63 -27.24 -23.21
C HIS A 3 26.64 -26.49 -21.88
N ALA A 4 27.51 -25.50 -21.72
CA ALA A 4 27.47 -24.63 -20.54
C ALA A 4 26.15 -23.84 -20.55
N PRO A 5 25.48 -23.63 -19.40
CA PRO A 5 24.36 -22.71 -19.32
C PRO A 5 24.89 -21.31 -19.65
N GLY A 6 24.29 -20.66 -20.64
CA GLY A 6 24.65 -19.29 -21.02
C GLY A 6 24.46 -18.36 -19.84
N ALA A 7 25.50 -17.56 -19.53
CA ALA A 7 25.39 -16.51 -18.54
C ALA A 7 24.26 -15.55 -18.91
N PRO A 8 23.46 -15.07 -17.94
CA PRO A 8 22.40 -14.12 -18.20
C PRO A 8 22.96 -12.88 -18.90
N GLY A 9 22.19 -12.31 -19.82
CA GLY A 9 22.62 -11.11 -20.53
C GLY A 9 22.72 -9.92 -19.56
N ARG A 10 23.62 -8.97 -19.82
CA ARG A 10 23.83 -7.76 -18.99
C ARG A 10 22.53 -6.99 -18.65
N ALA A 11 21.54 -7.03 -19.53
CA ALA A 11 20.23 -6.42 -19.30
C ALA A 11 19.36 -7.20 -18.28
N GLU A 12 19.44 -8.53 -18.30
CA GLU A 12 18.74 -9.42 -17.37
C GLU A 12 19.33 -9.32 -15.96
N GLU A 13 20.65 -9.25 -15.85
CA GLU A 13 21.35 -9.01 -14.58
C GLU A 13 20.96 -7.65 -13.96
N ALA A 14 20.85 -6.61 -14.79
CA ALA A 14 20.41 -5.28 -14.36
C ALA A 14 18.95 -5.29 -13.88
N ASP A 15 18.03 -5.98 -14.57
CA ASP A 15 16.64 -6.13 -14.14
C ASP A 15 16.52 -6.84 -12.78
N ILE A 16 17.24 -7.94 -12.61
CA ILE A 16 17.28 -8.69 -11.35
C ILE A 16 17.78 -7.80 -10.21
N HIS A 17 18.86 -7.05 -10.43
CA HIS A 17 19.40 -6.14 -9.43
C HIS A 17 18.39 -5.03 -9.08
N GLN A 18 17.72 -4.46 -10.07
CA GLN A 18 16.73 -3.40 -9.85
C GLN A 18 15.52 -3.92 -9.04
N ARG A 19 15.03 -5.12 -9.36
CA ARG A 19 13.98 -5.80 -8.59
C ARG A 19 14.41 -6.08 -7.15
N GLU A 20 15.65 -6.49 -6.93
CA GLU A 20 16.18 -6.72 -5.60
C GLU A 20 16.21 -5.43 -4.79
N VAL A 21 16.66 -4.31 -5.39
CA VAL A 21 16.66 -2.99 -4.74
C VAL A 21 15.23 -2.60 -4.36
N TYR A 22 14.27 -2.68 -5.29
CA TYR A 22 12.87 -2.36 -4.98
C TYR A 22 12.28 -3.24 -3.88
N HIS A 23 12.55 -4.55 -3.92
CA HIS A 23 12.10 -5.48 -2.90
C HIS A 23 12.64 -5.09 -1.52
N ARG A 24 13.94 -4.82 -1.41
CA ARG A 24 14.56 -4.40 -0.15
C ARG A 24 13.98 -3.07 0.36
N THR A 25 13.76 -2.11 -0.53
CA THR A 25 13.11 -0.84 -0.19
C THR A 25 11.69 -1.05 0.34
N LEU A 26 10.85 -1.81 -0.36
CA LEU A 26 9.48 -2.14 0.08
C LEU A 26 9.45 -2.80 1.46
N VAL A 27 10.31 -3.80 1.66
CA VAL A 27 10.41 -4.50 2.96
C VAL A 27 10.91 -3.56 4.05
N SER A 28 11.82 -2.63 3.75
CA SER A 28 12.36 -1.69 4.73
C SER A 28 11.29 -0.75 5.31
N TRP A 29 10.27 -0.37 4.53
CA TRP A 29 9.18 0.49 5.00
C TRP A 29 8.30 -0.20 6.03
N LEU A 30 8.23 -1.53 6.01
CA LEU A 30 7.39 -2.37 6.88
C LEU A 30 8.19 -3.01 8.03
N GLY A 31 9.48 -2.70 8.15
CA GLY A 31 10.34 -3.27 9.17
C GLY A 31 9.90 -2.94 10.59
N ASP A 32 10.34 -3.76 11.55
CA ASP A 32 10.09 -3.53 12.97
C ASP A 32 11.13 -2.57 13.58
N SER A 33 11.16 -1.34 13.05
CA SER A 33 12.03 -0.25 13.51
C SER A 33 11.22 1.03 13.62
N PRO A 34 11.46 1.90 14.61
CA PRO A 34 10.85 3.23 14.68
C PRO A 34 11.11 4.10 13.44
N GLN A 35 12.13 3.78 12.65
CA GLN A 35 12.47 4.49 11.40
C GLN A 35 11.64 4.02 10.20
N ALA A 36 11.02 2.84 10.28
CA ALA A 36 10.20 2.29 9.22
C ALA A 36 8.85 3.02 9.17
N GLN A 37 8.62 3.75 8.08
CA GLN A 37 7.50 4.71 8.01
C GLN A 37 6.11 4.06 7.97
N LEU A 38 6.04 2.78 7.56
CA LEU A 38 4.83 1.96 7.58
C LEU A 38 4.97 0.79 8.57
N GLY A 39 6.00 0.81 9.42
CA GLY A 39 6.30 -0.23 10.40
C GLY A 39 5.34 -0.21 11.59
N VAL A 40 5.29 -1.32 12.33
CA VAL A 40 4.34 -1.51 13.44
C VAL A 40 4.41 -0.42 14.50
N HIS A 41 5.62 0.10 14.78
CA HIS A 41 5.84 1.20 15.72
C HIS A 41 5.03 2.45 15.31
N ARG A 42 5.13 2.83 14.04
CA ARG A 42 4.43 3.99 13.48
C ARG A 42 2.93 3.76 13.41
N LEU A 43 2.49 2.56 13.02
CA LEU A 43 1.07 2.21 12.96
C LEU A 43 0.42 2.23 14.35
N VAL A 44 1.11 1.75 15.39
CA VAL A 44 0.63 1.81 16.78
C VAL A 44 0.56 3.26 17.28
N GLU A 45 1.58 4.08 17.00
CA GLU A 45 1.57 5.50 17.36
C GLU A 45 0.37 6.23 16.74
N LEU A 46 0.13 6.05 15.45
CA LEU A 46 -1.03 6.62 14.77
C LEU A 46 -2.36 6.04 15.28
N GLY A 47 -2.35 4.77 15.70
CA GLY A 47 -3.49 4.07 16.29
C GLY A 47 -3.96 4.65 17.63
N LEU A 48 -3.09 5.37 18.36
CA LEU A 48 -3.45 6.03 19.61
C LEU A 48 -4.62 7.00 19.44
N VAL A 49 -4.70 7.67 18.28
CA VAL A 49 -5.81 8.60 17.95
C VAL A 49 -7.15 7.87 17.84
N SER A 50 -7.13 6.59 17.49
CA SER A 50 -8.30 5.71 17.45
C SER A 50 -8.53 4.95 18.76
N GLY A 51 -7.84 5.34 19.84
CA GLY A 51 -7.91 4.69 21.15
C GLY A 51 -7.26 3.30 21.20
N LYS A 52 -6.43 2.96 20.20
CA LYS A 52 -5.73 1.68 20.14
C LYS A 52 -4.33 1.77 20.73
N ARG A 53 -3.92 0.71 21.42
CA ARG A 53 -2.60 0.57 22.05
C ARG A 53 -1.86 -0.64 21.49
N ALA A 54 -0.58 -0.76 21.82
CA ALA A 54 0.16 -1.98 21.54
C ALA A 54 -0.53 -3.17 22.23
N GLY A 55 -0.76 -4.24 21.48
CA GLY A 55 -1.45 -5.46 21.95
C GLY A 55 -2.97 -5.45 21.77
N ASP A 56 -3.58 -4.32 21.41
CA ASP A 56 -5.01 -4.29 21.07
C ASP A 56 -5.28 -4.97 19.73
N TRP A 57 -6.50 -5.46 19.56
CA TRP A 57 -7.00 -5.91 18.26
C TRP A 57 -7.44 -4.72 17.40
N TYR A 58 -6.96 -4.67 16.16
CA TYR A 58 -7.31 -3.63 15.18
C TYR A 58 -8.22 -4.23 14.10
N GLY A 59 -9.42 -3.67 13.94
CA GLY A 59 -10.33 -4.08 12.88
C GLY A 59 -9.88 -3.58 11.49
N PRO A 60 -10.36 -4.19 10.39
CA PRO A 60 -9.93 -3.85 9.03
C PRO A 60 -10.07 -2.35 8.69
N ALA A 61 -11.21 -1.74 9.06
CA ALA A 61 -11.45 -0.31 8.81
C ALA A 61 -10.46 0.60 9.56
N VAL A 62 -10.16 0.26 10.82
CA VAL A 62 -9.22 1.03 11.65
C VAL A 62 -7.81 0.94 11.07
N VAL A 63 -7.34 -0.26 10.72
CA VAL A 63 -6.02 -0.44 10.09
C VAL A 63 -5.94 0.29 8.75
N ALA A 64 -6.97 0.23 7.91
CA ALA A 64 -6.99 0.92 6.62
C ALA A 64 -6.82 2.44 6.79
N HIS A 65 -7.54 3.04 7.75
CA HIS A 65 -7.41 4.48 8.03
C HIS A 65 -6.05 4.85 8.62
N ILE A 66 -5.49 4.01 9.51
CA ILE A 66 -4.14 4.22 10.06
C ILE A 66 -3.09 4.14 8.94
N LEU A 67 -3.18 3.13 8.07
CA LEU A 67 -2.24 2.96 6.95
C LEU A 67 -2.34 4.13 5.98
N ARG A 68 -3.56 4.60 5.67
CA ARG A 68 -3.75 5.79 4.85
C ARG A 68 -3.00 6.99 5.43
N LYS A 69 -3.18 7.24 6.72
CA LYS A 69 -2.50 8.33 7.42
C LYS A 69 -0.98 8.13 7.44
N ALA A 70 -0.50 6.89 7.61
CA ALA A 70 0.93 6.59 7.58
C ALA A 70 1.56 6.91 6.20
N VAL A 71 0.85 6.61 5.11
CA VAL A 71 1.28 6.97 3.74
C VAL A 71 1.23 8.48 3.52
N GLU A 72 0.18 9.16 3.99
CA GLU A 72 0.06 10.63 3.90
C GLU A 72 1.18 11.37 4.65
N GLU A 73 1.62 10.85 5.80
CA GLU A 73 2.67 11.44 6.64
C GLU A 73 4.08 10.92 6.30
N ALA A 74 4.21 10.01 5.33
CA ALA A 74 5.49 9.45 4.93
C ALA A 74 6.37 10.51 4.25
N THR A 75 7.64 10.55 4.62
CA THR A 75 8.66 11.44 4.07
C THR A 75 9.62 10.72 3.12
N ASP A 76 9.56 9.38 3.04
CA ASP A 76 10.39 8.61 2.12
C ASP A 76 10.03 8.97 0.66
N PRO A 77 11.01 9.35 -0.19
CA PRO A 77 10.74 9.69 -1.58
C PRO A 77 10.02 8.60 -2.36
N GLY A 78 10.27 7.32 -2.05
CA GLY A 78 9.60 6.21 -2.72
C GLY A 78 8.12 6.04 -2.34
N LEU A 79 7.68 6.66 -1.24
CA LEU A 79 6.27 6.71 -0.83
C LEU A 79 5.53 7.95 -1.35
N SER A 80 6.25 8.98 -1.80
CA SER A 80 5.66 10.25 -2.27
C SER A 80 4.72 10.12 -3.48
N GLY A 81 4.85 9.04 -4.26
CA GLY A 81 3.99 8.74 -5.41
C GLY A 81 2.81 7.82 -5.08
N ILE A 82 2.61 7.46 -3.81
CA ILE A 82 1.58 6.50 -3.39
C ILE A 82 0.46 7.25 -2.68
N THR A 83 -0.78 6.98 -3.07
CA THR A 83 -1.97 7.51 -2.41
C THR A 83 -2.86 6.35 -1.98
N ALA A 84 -3.24 6.34 -0.71
CA ALA A 84 -4.16 5.34 -0.17
C ALA A 84 -5.58 5.91 -0.08
N TYR A 85 -6.56 5.12 -0.51
CA TYR A 85 -7.98 5.46 -0.42
C TYR A 85 -8.72 4.42 0.43
N VAL A 86 -9.61 4.88 1.30
CA VAL A 86 -10.45 4.00 2.14
C VAL A 86 -11.91 4.33 1.84
N SER A 87 -12.58 3.44 1.10
CA SER A 87 -14.03 3.55 0.86
C SER A 87 -14.78 3.27 2.16
N GLN A 88 -15.70 4.15 2.52
CA GLN A 88 -16.47 4.04 3.77
C GLN A 88 -17.79 3.28 3.58
N ASP A 89 -18.37 3.32 2.38
CA ASP A 89 -19.74 2.84 2.11
C ASP A 89 -19.80 1.72 1.07
N CYS A 90 -18.72 0.94 0.91
CA CYS A 90 -18.57 -0.10 -0.13
C CYS A 90 -18.83 0.40 -1.57
N THR A 91 -18.80 1.72 -1.78
CA THR A 91 -19.06 2.35 -3.07
C THR A 91 -17.71 2.71 -3.68
N GLY A 92 -17.32 2.00 -4.75
CA GLY A 92 -16.22 2.43 -5.60
C GLY A 92 -16.74 3.50 -6.53
N MET A 93 -16.32 4.76 -6.34
CA MET A 93 -16.50 5.77 -7.39
C MET A 93 -15.47 5.46 -8.47
N THR A 94 -15.90 4.81 -9.54
CA THR A 94 -15.15 4.83 -10.79
C THR A 94 -15.20 6.28 -11.27
N ASP A 95 -14.06 6.97 -11.25
CA ASP A 95 -13.93 8.25 -11.93
C ASP A 95 -13.94 7.95 -13.45
N GLU A 96 -15.13 7.73 -13.99
CA GLU A 96 -15.42 7.95 -15.40
C GLU A 96 -16.10 9.32 -15.48
N PRO A 97 -15.54 10.31 -16.21
CA PRO A 97 -16.21 11.59 -16.37
C PRO A 97 -17.58 11.35 -17.03
N PRO A 98 -18.68 11.91 -16.48
CA PRO A 98 -20.02 11.63 -16.97
C PRO A 98 -20.17 12.11 -18.41
N LEU A 99 -20.24 11.16 -19.34
CA LEU A 99 -20.74 11.41 -20.68
C LEU A 99 -22.27 11.62 -20.61
N GLY A 100 -22.65 12.87 -20.35
CA GLY A 100 -23.97 13.39 -20.65
C GLY A 100 -25.05 13.19 -19.59
N PRO A 101 -26.13 14.00 -19.64
CA PRO A 101 -27.18 14.00 -18.64
C PRO A 101 -28.18 12.89 -18.95
N GLY A 102 -28.13 11.79 -18.19
CA GLY A 102 -29.24 10.84 -18.16
C GLY A 102 -28.84 9.40 -17.89
N SER A 103 -28.70 9.04 -16.61
CA SER A 103 -29.29 7.82 -16.02
C SER A 103 -28.78 7.67 -14.60
N GLY A 104 -29.59 8.12 -13.64
CA GLY A 104 -29.49 7.60 -12.27
C GLY A 104 -29.92 6.15 -12.28
N HIS A 105 -28.96 5.22 -12.29
CA HIS A 105 -29.24 3.82 -12.01
C HIS A 105 -28.13 3.17 -11.18
N LEU A 106 -28.39 3.12 -9.88
CA LEU A 106 -28.22 1.96 -9.01
C LEU A 106 -26.89 1.19 -9.08
N ILE A 107 -26.06 1.35 -8.05
CA ILE A 107 -25.38 0.20 -7.43
C ILE A 107 -25.83 0.12 -5.97
N ARG A 108 -26.95 -0.58 -5.74
CA ARG A 108 -27.26 -1.24 -4.47
C ARG A 108 -27.30 -2.73 -4.75
N ARG A 109 -26.40 -3.50 -4.11
CA ARG A 109 -26.32 -4.98 -3.91
C ARG A 109 -24.83 -5.27 -3.63
N ASN A 110 -24.36 -6.01 -2.63
CA ASN A 110 -24.93 -6.90 -1.62
C ASN A 110 -23.81 -7.07 -0.55
N THR A 111 -24.11 -7.02 0.75
CA THR A 111 -24.09 -8.19 1.66
C THR A 111 -22.84 -9.08 1.56
N VAL A 112 -21.91 -8.90 2.50
CA VAL A 112 -21.41 -9.93 3.45
C VAL A 112 -21.16 -9.25 4.79
#